data_AF-A0A651HBI0-F1
#
_entry.id   AF-A0A651HBI0-F1
#
_cell.length_a   1.000
_cell.length_b   1.000
_cell.length_c   1.000
_cell.angle_alpha   90.00
_cell.angle_beta   90.00
_cell.angle_gamma   90.00
#
_symmetry.space_group_name_H-M   'P 1'
#
loop_
_entity.id
_entity.type
_entity.pdbx_description
1 polymer ?
#
loop_
_entity_poly.entity_id
_entity_poly.type
_entity_poly.pdbx_seq_one_letter_code
_entity_poly.pdbx_strand_id
1 'polypeptide(L)'
;MSKRVFASSYWLAGFGCYLFLAGIAGYASNPEAAKTALITGSVFGFLHLVLGMCAHQGMRWSLPVALGTLSFVGAAFAWRSTVSWMAVAGGETEKLFAAALITSMLVGVVLVWPRVFLDWRRRG
;
A
#
# COMPACT_ATOMS: atom_id res chain seq x y z
N MET A 1 -1.52 -32.05 7.82
CA MET A 1 -1.17 -30.75 8.43
C MET A 1 -2.00 -29.66 7.75
N SER A 2 -3.14 -29.26 8.32
CA SER A 2 -4.03 -28.26 7.72
C SER A 2 -3.35 -26.88 7.76
N LYS A 3 -2.93 -26.35 6.60
CA LYS A 3 -2.34 -25.01 6.50
C LYS A 3 -3.43 -23.99 6.79
N ARG A 4 -3.51 -23.50 8.03
CA ARG A 4 -4.48 -22.46 8.41
C ARG A 4 -4.06 -21.13 7.77
N VAL A 5 -4.66 -20.83 6.62
CA VAL A 5 -4.63 -19.54 5.93
C VAL A 5 -4.87 -18.39 6.92
N PHE A 6 -4.10 -17.30 6.83
CA PHE A 6 -4.42 -16.07 7.57
C PHE A 6 -5.53 -15.30 6.85
N ALA A 7 -6.51 -14.78 7.58
CA ALA A 7 -7.62 -14.05 6.99
C ALA A 7 -7.15 -12.76 6.29
N SER A 8 -6.09 -12.15 6.82
CA SER A 8 -5.41 -10.98 6.28
C SER A 8 -4.69 -11.21 4.95
N SER A 9 -4.47 -12.46 4.52
CA SER A 9 -3.74 -12.77 3.28
C SER A 9 -4.38 -12.16 2.03
N TYR A 10 -5.70 -12.28 1.89
CA TYR A 10 -6.44 -11.71 0.76
C TYR A 10 -6.44 -10.17 0.78
N TRP A 11 -6.47 -9.57 1.96
CA TRP A 11 -6.39 -8.11 2.11
C TRP A 11 -5.01 -7.58 1.69
N LEU A 12 -3.94 -8.28 2.07
CA LEU A 12 -2.56 -7.98 1.67
C LEU A 12 -2.37 -8.11 0.16
N ALA A 13 -2.83 -9.22 -0.42
CA ALA A 13 -2.73 -9.46 -1.85
C ALA A 13 -3.54 -8.42 -2.66
N GLY A 14 -4.78 -8.15 -2.24
CA GLY A 14 -5.64 -7.15 -2.86
C GLY A 14 -5.03 -5.74 -2.78
N PHE A 15 -4.48 -5.37 -1.63
CA PHE A 15 -3.80 -4.09 -1.46
C PHE A 15 -2.55 -3.98 -2.33
N GLY A 16 -1.73 -5.04 -2.42
CA GLY A 16 -0.57 -5.07 -3.30
C GLY A 16 -0.93 -4.89 -4.78
N CYS A 17 -1.98 -5.57 -5.24
CA CYS A 17 -2.51 -5.40 -6.60
C CYS A 17 -3.03 -3.98 -6.83
N TYR A 18 -3.78 -3.43 -5.88
CA TYR A 18 -4.27 -2.06 -5.95
C TYR A 18 -3.13 -1.03 -5.99
N LEU A 19 -2.08 -1.18 -5.16
CA LEU A 19 -0.90 -0.30 -5.20
C LEU A 19 -0.19 -0.34 -6.54
N PHE A 20 -0.08 -1.53 -7.14
CA PHE A 20 0.51 -1.69 -8.47
C PHE A 20 -0.30 -0.93 -9.54
N LEU A 21 -1.63 -1.11 -9.54
CA LEU A 21 -2.53 -0.39 -10.46
C LEU A 21 -2.51 1.12 -10.22
N ALA A 22 -2.46 1.55 -8.96
CA ALA A 22 -2.33 2.97 -8.61
C ALA A 22 -1.00 3.56 -9.10
N GLY A 23 0.11 2.81 -9.00
CA GLY A 23 1.39 3.20 -9.56
C GLY A 23 1.34 3.42 -11.06
N ILE A 24 0.68 2.51 -11.80
CA ILE A 24 0.44 2.63 -13.25
C ILE A 24 -0.44 3.85 -13.56
N ALA A 25 -1.54 4.04 -12.83
CA ALA A 25 -2.44 5.17 -13.01
C ALA A 25 -1.74 6.52 -12.75
N GLY A 26 -0.90 6.59 -11.70
CA GLY A 26 -0.06 7.74 -11.41
C GLY A 26 0.91 8.05 -12.56
N TYR A 27 1.57 7.02 -13.11
CA TYR A 27 2.45 7.18 -14.26
C TYR A 27 1.73 7.67 -15.51
N ALA A 28 0.57 7.09 -15.83
CA ALA A 28 -0.23 7.49 -16.98
C ALA A 28 -0.71 8.94 -16.89
N SER A 29 -0.92 9.46 -15.66
CA SER A 29 -1.35 10.84 -15.45
C SER A 29 -0.25 11.89 -15.67
N ASN A 30 1.01 11.57 -15.33
CA ASN A 30 2.14 12.47 -15.53
C ASN A 30 3.47 11.68 -15.61
N PRO A 31 3.87 11.24 -16.81
CA PRO A 31 5.02 10.36 -17.00
C PRO A 31 6.36 10.99 -16.62
N GLU A 32 6.50 12.31 -16.74
CA GLU A 32 7.74 13.03 -16.44
C GLU A 32 7.98 13.13 -14.94
N ALA A 33 6.93 13.39 -14.15
CA ALA A 33 7.02 13.51 -12.70
C ALA A 33 6.91 12.17 -11.96
N ALA A 34 6.27 11.15 -12.55
CA ALA A 34 5.82 9.95 -11.82
C ALA A 34 6.67 8.68 -12.05
N LYS A 35 7.82 8.72 -12.72
CA LYS A 35 8.70 7.54 -12.89
C LYS A 35 9.11 6.90 -11.55
N THR A 36 9.54 7.72 -10.59
CA THR A 36 9.92 7.24 -9.25
C THR A 36 8.72 6.69 -8.48
N ALA A 37 7.53 7.27 -8.68
CA ALA A 37 6.30 6.79 -8.07
C ALA A 37 5.86 5.44 -8.67
N LEU A 38 6.05 5.23 -9.98
CA LEU A 38 5.80 3.94 -10.63
C LEU A 38 6.72 2.86 -10.09
N ILE A 39 8.03 3.14 -9.99
CA ILE A 39 9.02 2.17 -9.50
C ILE A 39 8.70 1.80 -8.05
N THR A 40 8.54 2.78 -7.18
CA THR A 40 8.27 2.53 -5.76
C THR A 40 6.90 1.88 -5.56
N GLY A 41 5.85 2.36 -6.23
CA GLY A 41 4.50 1.76 -6.20
C GLY A 41 4.47 0.31 -6.69
N SER A 42 5.22 0.01 -7.76
CA SER A 42 5.31 -1.35 -8.30
C SER A 42 6.09 -2.29 -7.37
N VAL A 43 7.22 -1.83 -6.82
CA VAL A 43 8.03 -2.62 -5.88
C VAL A 43 7.24 -2.91 -4.61
N PHE A 44 6.64 -1.89 -3.98
CA PHE A 44 5.85 -2.09 -2.77
C PHE A 44 4.55 -2.85 -3.05
N GLY A 45 3.88 -2.62 -4.17
CA GLY A 45 2.70 -3.37 -4.58
C GLY A 45 3.00 -4.87 -4.75
N PHE A 46 4.07 -5.18 -5.49
CA PHE A 46 4.53 -6.57 -5.67
C PHE A 46 4.95 -7.20 -4.34
N LEU A 47 5.66 -6.47 -3.48
CA LEU A 47 6.05 -6.97 -2.17
C LEU A 47 4.83 -7.35 -1.31
N HIS A 48 3.80 -6.50 -1.23
CA HIS A 48 2.59 -6.81 -0.48
C HIS A 48 1.80 -7.97 -1.09
N LEU A 49 1.83 -8.12 -2.42
CA LEU A 49 1.27 -9.28 -3.11
C LEU A 49 1.97 -10.57 -2.70
N VAL A 50 3.31 -10.59 -2.71
CA VAL A 50 4.12 -11.74 -2.28
C VAL A 50 3.90 -12.07 -0.81
N LEU A 51 3.88 -11.05 0.06
CA LEU A 51 3.61 -11.25 1.48
C LEU A 51 2.19 -11.80 1.73
N GLY A 52 1.21 -11.36 0.94
CA GLY A 52 -0.14 -11.92 0.94
C GLY A 52 -0.16 -13.41 0.54
N MET A 53 0.60 -13.80 -0.49
CA MET A 53 0.74 -15.20 -0.89
C MET A 53 1.44 -16.05 0.19
N CYS A 54 2.53 -15.54 0.79
CA CYS A 54 3.20 -16.21 1.91
C CYS A 54 2.28 -16.35 3.14
N ALA A 55 1.49 -15.32 3.43
CA ALA A 55 0.47 -15.37 4.47
C ALA A 55 -0.62 -16.42 4.14
N HIS A 56 -1.02 -16.53 2.86
CA HIS A 56 -1.96 -17.55 2.43
C HIS A 56 -1.40 -18.97 2.66
N GLN A 57 -0.11 -19.16 2.46
CA GLN A 57 0.59 -20.42 2.74
C GLN A 57 0.81 -20.72 4.24
N GLY A 58 0.41 -19.80 5.14
CA GLY A 58 0.54 -19.96 6.60
C GLY A 58 1.91 -19.59 7.15
N MET A 59 2.74 -18.88 6.39
CA MET A 59 4.09 -18.46 6.82
C MET A 59 3.99 -17.31 7.83
N ARG A 60 4.08 -17.60 9.13
CA ARG A 60 3.89 -16.61 10.23
C ARG A 60 4.82 -15.38 10.14
N TRP A 61 6.02 -15.54 9.58
CA TRP A 61 6.99 -14.45 9.45
C TRP A 61 6.54 -13.37 8.45
N SER A 62 5.61 -13.66 7.54
CA SER A 62 5.14 -12.66 6.57
C SER A 62 4.34 -11.53 7.22
N LEU A 63 3.70 -11.79 8.37
CA LEU A 63 2.87 -10.81 9.08
C LEU A 63 3.68 -9.65 9.69
N PRO A 64 4.76 -9.87 10.48
CA PRO A 64 5.57 -8.76 10.99
C PRO A 64 6.27 -8.00 9.86
N VAL A 65 6.69 -8.66 8.77
CA VAL A 65 7.26 -7.99 7.59
C VAL A 65 6.21 -7.13 6.88
N ALA A 66 4.99 -7.64 6.71
CA ALA A 66 3.86 -6.89 6.17
C ALA A 66 3.50 -5.68 7.04
N LEU A 67 3.53 -5.82 8.38
CA LEU A 67 3.30 -4.69 9.29
C LEU A 67 4.37 -3.62 9.15
N GLY A 68 5.65 -4.00 9.13
CA GLY A 68 6.75 -3.05 8.96
C GLY A 68 6.64 -2.28 7.64
N THR A 69 6.37 -2.99 6.55
CA THR A 69 6.26 -2.39 5.21
C THR A 69 5.00 -1.56 5.06
N LEU A 70 3.83 -2.00 5.56
CA LEU A 70 2.60 -1.21 5.60
C LEU A 70 2.77 0.09 6.40
N SER A 71 3.43 0.03 7.57
CA SER A 71 3.73 1.22 8.38
C SER A 71 4.61 2.21 7.62
N PHE A 72 5.66 1.71 6.97
CA PHE A 72 6.58 2.54 6.20
C PHE A 72 5.88 3.24 5.03
N VAL A 73 5.15 2.49 4.20
CA VAL A 73 4.42 3.10 3.06
C VAL A 73 3.27 3.98 3.54
N GLY A 74 2.62 3.65 4.65
CA GLY A 74 1.61 4.48 5.30
C GLY A 74 2.14 5.85 5.70
N ALA A 75 3.30 5.89 6.36
CA ALA A 75 3.96 7.15 6.71
C ALA A 75 4.35 7.96 5.45
N ALA A 76 4.87 7.28 4.42
CA ALA A 76 5.21 7.92 3.15
C ALA A 76 3.98 8.50 2.44
N PHE A 77 2.86 7.77 2.39
CA PHE A 77 1.61 8.25 1.80
C PHE A 77 0.98 9.38 2.61
N ALA A 78 1.04 9.32 3.95
CA ALA A 78 0.57 10.41 4.80
C ALA A 78 1.33 11.70 4.50
N TRP A 79 2.67 11.65 4.50
CA TRP A 79 3.51 12.79 4.14
C TRP A 79 3.20 13.31 2.72
N ARG A 80 3.21 12.41 1.72
CA ARG A 80 2.98 12.77 0.31
C ARG A 80 1.58 13.32 0.05
N SER A 81 0.56 12.79 0.73
CA SER A 81 -0.81 13.28 0.67
C SER A 81 -0.86 14.72 1.20
N THR A 82 -0.28 14.99 2.37
CA THR A 82 -0.24 16.33 2.96
C THR A 82 0.44 17.34 2.02
N VAL A 83 1.63 17.02 1.52
CA VAL A 83 2.36 17.92 0.60
C VAL A 83 1.57 18.16 -0.69
N SER A 84 0.89 17.14 -1.23
CA SER A 84 0.10 17.29 -2.46
C SER A 84 -1.13 18.17 -2.24
N TRP A 85 -1.84 18.00 -1.12
CA TRP A 85 -2.98 18.85 -0.77
C TRP A 85 -2.57 20.30 -0.45
N MET A 86 -1.40 20.52 0.16
CA MET A 86 -0.85 21.87 0.35
C MET A 86 -0.59 22.57 -0.98
N ALA A 87 -0.05 21.85 -1.98
CA ALA A 87 0.17 22.42 -3.32
C ALA A 87 -1.15 22.75 -4.03
N VAL A 88 -2.15 21.87 -3.93
CA VAL A 88 -3.50 22.13 -4.45
C VAL A 88 -4.12 23.37 -3.79
N ALA A 89 -4.00 23.52 -2.47
CA ALA A 89 -4.47 24.71 -1.76
C ALA A 89 -3.69 25.99 -2.16
N GLY A 90 -2.44 25.84 -2.59
CA GLY A 90 -1.62 26.92 -3.15
C GLY A 90 -1.94 27.27 -4.62
N GLY A 91 -2.89 26.60 -5.26
CA GLY A 91 -3.34 26.89 -6.63
C GLY A 91 -2.90 25.89 -7.70
N GLU A 92 -2.08 24.89 -7.36
CA GLU A 92 -1.60 23.86 -8.30
C GLU A 92 -2.65 22.76 -8.50
N THR A 93 -3.77 23.11 -9.14
CA THR A 93 -4.91 22.20 -9.37
C THR A 93 -4.56 20.97 -10.22
N GLU A 94 -3.49 21.02 -11.02
CA GLU A 94 -2.95 19.89 -11.78
C GLU A 94 -2.50 18.73 -10.86
N LYS A 95 -2.20 19.00 -9.59
CA LYS A 95 -1.81 17.99 -8.59
C LYS A 95 -3.01 17.31 -7.92
N LEU A 96 -4.24 17.72 -8.23
CA LEU A 96 -5.46 17.15 -7.64
C LEU A 96 -5.55 15.63 -7.82
N PHE A 97 -5.26 15.13 -9.02
CA PHE A 97 -5.30 13.70 -9.30
C PHE A 97 -4.29 12.94 -8.44
N ALA A 98 -3.04 13.43 -8.37
CA ALA A 98 -2.00 12.82 -7.54
C ALA A 98 -2.36 12.85 -6.05
N ALA A 99 -2.90 13.98 -5.56
CA ALA A 99 -3.34 14.13 -4.18
C ALA A 99 -4.43 13.11 -3.83
N ALA A 100 -5.49 13.04 -4.64
CA ALA A 100 -6.59 12.10 -4.46
C ALA A 100 -6.12 10.63 -4.54
N LEU A 101 -5.25 10.31 -5.50
CA LEU A 101 -4.69 8.97 -5.68
C LEU A 101 -3.88 8.54 -4.44
N ILE A 102 -2.95 9.37 -3.97
CA ILE A 102 -2.14 9.07 -2.78
C ILE A 102 -3.01 8.99 -1.53
N THR A 103 -4.02 9.84 -1.38
CA THR A 103 -5.00 9.74 -0.27
C THR A 103 -5.73 8.41 -0.32
N SER A 104 -6.18 7.95 -1.49
CA SER A 104 -6.83 6.64 -1.63
C SER A 104 -5.88 5.49 -1.26
N MET A 105 -4.60 5.60 -1.59
CA MET A 105 -3.57 4.63 -1.20
C MET A 105 -3.36 4.60 0.32
N LEU A 106 -3.35 5.76 0.97
CA LEU A 106 -3.28 5.88 2.43
C LEU A 106 -4.49 5.23 3.12
N VAL A 107 -5.70 5.45 2.59
CA VAL A 107 -6.92 4.79 3.11
C VAL A 107 -6.78 3.27 3.02
N GLY A 108 -6.23 2.75 1.92
CA GLY A 108 -5.90 1.33 1.80
C GLY A 108 -5.01 0.81 2.93
N VAL A 109 -3.96 1.56 3.30
CA VAL A 109 -3.09 1.21 4.44
C VAL A 109 -3.87 1.20 5.75
N VAL A 110 -4.64 2.25 6.03
CA VAL A 110 -5.44 2.38 7.27
C VAL A 110 -6.45 1.23 7.41
N LEU A 111 -6.97 0.70 6.30
CA LEU A 111 -7.86 -0.46 6.32
C LEU A 111 -7.10 -1.77 6.52
N VAL A 112 -5.98 -1.98 5.84
CA VAL A 112 -5.28 -3.28 5.83
C VAL A 112 -4.45 -3.48 7.10
N TRP A 113 -3.78 -2.43 7.57
CA TRP A 113 -2.89 -2.48 8.74
C TRP A 113 -3.52 -3.10 10.00
N PRO A 114 -4.69 -2.65 10.51
CA PRO A 114 -5.28 -3.23 11.71
C PRO A 114 -5.66 -4.70 11.52
N ARG A 115 -6.03 -5.10 10.30
CA ARG A 115 -6.38 -6.51 10.00
C ARG A 115 -5.15 -7.41 10.09
N VAL A 116 -4.02 -6.98 9.52
CA VAL A 116 -2.74 -7.71 9.63
C VAL A 116 -2.26 -7.71 11.08
N PHE A 117 -2.42 -6.60 11.81
CA PHE A 117 -2.02 -6.49 13.21
C PHE A 117 -2.82 -7.44 14.11
N LEU A 118 -4.14 -7.52 13.92
CA LEU A 118 -5.00 -8.44 14.67
C LEU A 118 -4.67 -9.90 14.38
N ASP A 119 -4.41 -10.26 13.12
CA ASP A 119 -3.99 -11.62 12.75
C ASP A 119 -2.63 -11.98 13.35
N TRP A 120 -1.68 -11.02 13.37
CA TRP A 120 -0.39 -11.20 14.01
C TRP A 120 -0.52 -11.38 15.51
N ARG A 121 -1.31 -10.55 16.20
CA ARG A 121 -1.59 -10.65 17.65
C ARG A 121 -2.27 -11.96 18.05
N ARG A 122 -3.22 -12.45 17.25
CA ARG A 122 -3.98 -13.68 17.56
C ARG A 122 -3.15 -14.96 17.39
N ARG A 123 -2.07 -14.88 16.63
CA ARG A 123 -1.24 -16.01 16.25
C ARG A 123 0.24 -15.71 16.47
N GLY A 124 0.58 -14.77 17.34
CA GLY A 124 1.91 -14.51 17.88
C GLY A 124 2.01 -15.25 19.19
#